data_AF-A0A212LMG9-F1
#
_entry.id   AF-A0A212LMG9-F1
#
_cell.length_a   1.000
_cell.length_b   1.000
_cell.length_c   1.000
_cell.angle_alpha   90.00
_cell.angle_beta   90.00
_cell.angle_gamma   90.00
#
_symmetry.space_group_name_H-M   'P 1'
#
loop_
_entity.id
_entity.type
_entity.pdbx_description
1 polymer ?
#
loop_
_entity_poly.entity_id
_entity_poly.type
_entity_poly.pdbx_seq_one_letter_code
_entity_poly.pdbx_strand_id
1 'polypeptide(L)'
;MLSLKLSAPLIGLFSAGLLCLGLYGMSVESAPFLSTAGTVADRLQSVAADPDVPFLSSKRALGVFDLDCRRLAFDQTAETIPFEDRPRLNDACYERAKSMVAAAPGNAILWLTLARFAATDADRRDTTFRALELSRAYGPWQYALATDRMQLIALIPDTPPAIKAIVDADIATLAASYRGREDLAKLYIAMPDRRDQITAAIEKRPAGQQNQFLSRIRRNMQ
;
A
#
# COMPACT_ATOMS: atom_id res chain seq x y z
N MET A 1 3.31 -71.33 -8.52
CA MET A 1 4.13 -70.57 -7.56
C MET A 1 5.00 -69.59 -8.32
N LEU A 2 4.40 -68.51 -8.83
CA LEU A 2 5.13 -67.42 -9.48
C LEU A 2 5.04 -66.20 -8.57
N SER A 3 6.20 -65.63 -8.26
CA SER A 3 6.37 -64.18 -8.19
C SER A 3 5.89 -63.41 -6.96
N LEU A 4 6.20 -63.85 -5.74
CA LEU A 4 6.27 -62.93 -4.57
C LEU A 4 7.57 -62.11 -4.54
N LYS A 5 8.59 -62.47 -5.33
CA LYS A 5 9.90 -61.79 -5.34
C LYS A 5 10.00 -60.61 -6.32
N LEU A 6 9.18 -60.54 -7.38
CA LEU A 6 9.14 -59.35 -8.25
C LEU A 6 8.26 -58.22 -7.68
N SER A 7 7.35 -58.50 -6.75
CA SER A 7 6.46 -57.48 -6.19
C SER A 7 7.18 -56.53 -5.22
N ALA A 8 8.16 -57.00 -4.46
CA ALA A 8 8.91 -56.18 -3.51
C ALA A 8 9.64 -54.96 -4.14
N PRO A 9 10.41 -55.10 -5.24
CA PRO A 9 11.06 -53.94 -5.89
C PRO A 9 10.06 -53.00 -6.57
N LEU A 10 8.96 -53.53 -7.12
CA LEU A 10 7.88 -52.72 -7.71
C LEU A 10 7.12 -51.91 -6.64
N ILE A 11 6.84 -52.51 -5.49
CA ILE A 11 6.24 -51.83 -4.33
C ILE A 11 7.21 -50.76 -3.80
N GLY A 12 8.51 -51.07 -3.69
CA GLY A 12 9.53 -50.11 -3.27
C GLY A 12 9.63 -48.89 -4.18
N LEU A 13 9.63 -49.10 -5.51
CA LEU A 13 9.64 -48.00 -6.49
C LEU A 13 8.37 -47.17 -6.45
N PHE A 14 7.21 -47.80 -6.28
CA PHE A 14 5.93 -47.10 -6.16
C PHE A 14 5.87 -46.25 -4.88
N SER A 15 6.29 -46.80 -3.74
CA SER A 15 6.38 -46.07 -2.47
C SER A 15 7.39 -44.92 -2.53
N ALA A 16 8.55 -45.11 -3.17
CA ALA A 16 9.52 -44.05 -3.39
C ALA A 16 8.96 -42.95 -4.31
N GLY A 17 8.22 -43.32 -5.37
CA GLY A 17 7.54 -42.37 -6.25
C GLY A 17 6.50 -41.53 -5.51
N LEU A 18 5.67 -42.17 -4.66
CA LEU A 18 4.71 -41.46 -3.81
C LEU A 18 5.39 -40.54 -2.79
N LEU A 19 6.51 -40.96 -2.20
CA LEU A 19 7.29 -40.12 -1.29
C LEU A 19 7.86 -38.89 -2.02
N CYS A 20 8.44 -39.06 -3.21
CA CYS A 20 8.96 -37.95 -4.01
C CYS A 20 7.86 -36.97 -4.40
N LEU A 21 6.68 -37.46 -4.81
CA LEU A 21 5.52 -36.62 -5.11
C LEU A 21 5.00 -35.91 -3.86
N GLY A 22 4.98 -36.58 -2.71
CA GLY A 22 4.60 -36.00 -1.42
C GLY A 22 5.56 -34.90 -0.95
N LEU A 23 6.87 -35.13 -1.08
CA LEU A 23 7.90 -34.13 -0.78
C LEU A 23 7.85 -32.94 -1.74
N TYR A 24 7.60 -33.19 -3.02
CA TYR A 24 7.39 -32.13 -4.01
C TYR A 24 6.16 -31.29 -3.66
N GLY A 25 5.01 -31.92 -3.42
CA GLY A 25 3.79 -31.23 -2.98
C GLY A 25 4.00 -30.44 -1.69
N MET A 26 4.67 -31.04 -0.69
CA MET A 26 4.99 -30.35 0.56
C MET A 26 5.92 -29.15 0.31
N SER A 27 6.90 -29.25 -0.58
CA SER A 27 7.78 -28.12 -0.91
C SER A 27 7.03 -26.96 -1.56
N VAL A 28 6.08 -27.27 -2.46
CA VAL A 28 5.23 -26.27 -3.13
C VAL A 28 4.27 -25.59 -2.13
N GLU A 29 3.69 -26.36 -1.21
CA GLU A 29 2.70 -25.87 -0.23
C GLU A 29 3.34 -25.21 1.01
N SER A 30 4.56 -25.59 1.38
CA SER A 30 5.29 -25.00 2.52
C SER A 30 6.11 -23.76 2.14
N ALA A 31 6.48 -23.64 0.86
CA ALA A 31 7.20 -22.46 0.36
C ALA A 31 6.51 -21.14 0.75
N PRO A 32 5.19 -20.93 0.58
CA PRO A 32 4.49 -19.69 0.97
C PRO A 32 4.61 -19.32 2.44
N PHE A 33 4.73 -20.31 3.34
CA PHE A 33 4.87 -20.04 4.78
C PHE A 33 6.30 -19.64 5.12
N LEU A 34 7.28 -20.37 4.57
CA LEU A 34 8.70 -20.08 4.77
C LEU A 34 9.13 -18.76 4.12
N SER A 35 8.47 -18.37 3.06
CA SER A 35 8.78 -17.17 2.29
C SER A 35 8.07 -15.91 2.79
N THR A 36 7.09 -16.05 3.70
CA THR A 36 6.65 -14.94 4.56
C THR A 36 7.56 -14.70 5.77
N ALA A 37 8.53 -15.60 6.01
CA ALA A 37 9.58 -15.36 6.97
C ALA A 37 10.61 -14.38 6.40
N GLY A 38 11.40 -13.76 7.27
CA GLY A 38 12.39 -12.77 6.87
C GLY A 38 11.90 -11.32 6.96
N THR A 39 12.67 -10.42 6.37
CA THR A 39 12.49 -8.97 6.44
C THR A 39 11.43 -8.48 5.46
N VAL A 40 10.99 -7.22 5.56
CA VAL A 40 10.08 -6.62 4.56
C VAL A 40 10.77 -6.58 3.20
N ALA A 41 12.06 -6.24 3.17
CA ALA A 41 12.86 -6.22 1.96
C ALA A 41 12.92 -7.60 1.26
N ASP A 42 13.18 -8.69 2.01
CA ASP A 42 13.24 -10.06 1.45
C ASP A 42 11.91 -10.45 0.79
N ARG A 43 10.78 -10.13 1.42
CA ARG A 43 9.45 -10.44 0.91
C ARG A 43 9.12 -9.64 -0.35
N LEU A 44 9.45 -8.35 -0.37
CA LEU A 44 9.26 -7.52 -1.55
C LEU A 44 10.14 -7.99 -2.72
N GLN A 45 11.40 -8.33 -2.46
CA GLN A 45 12.33 -8.80 -3.49
C GLN A 45 11.90 -10.14 -4.10
N SER A 46 11.43 -11.08 -3.28
CA SER A 46 11.02 -12.41 -3.73
C SER A 46 9.79 -12.38 -4.64
N VAL A 47 8.80 -11.53 -4.35
CA VAL A 47 7.62 -11.36 -5.20
C VAL A 47 7.94 -10.62 -6.50
N ALA A 48 8.89 -9.69 -6.46
CA ALA A 48 9.34 -9.01 -7.66
C ALA A 48 10.27 -9.86 -8.55
N ALA A 49 10.79 -10.99 -8.06
CA ALA A 49 11.61 -11.92 -8.84
C ALA A 49 10.77 -12.95 -9.59
N ASP A 50 9.65 -13.38 -9.01
CA ASP A 50 8.68 -14.26 -9.64
C ASP A 50 7.27 -13.90 -9.12
N PRO A 51 6.40 -13.31 -9.98
CA PRO A 51 5.03 -12.94 -9.61
C PRO A 51 4.14 -14.15 -9.34
N ASP A 52 4.50 -15.33 -9.87
CA ASP A 52 3.75 -16.58 -9.78
C ASP A 52 4.21 -17.48 -8.62
N VAL A 53 5.21 -17.04 -7.83
CA VAL A 53 5.63 -17.79 -6.66
C VAL A 53 4.41 -17.98 -5.76
N PRO A 54 4.17 -19.20 -5.22
CA PRO A 54 2.92 -19.61 -4.60
C PRO A 54 2.47 -18.81 -3.35
N PHE A 55 3.14 -17.71 -2.99
CA PHE A 55 2.67 -16.71 -2.04
C PHE A 55 1.23 -16.26 -2.27
N LEU A 56 0.80 -16.13 -3.54
CA LEU A 56 -0.48 -15.54 -3.88
C LEU A 56 -1.68 -16.50 -3.76
N SER A 57 -1.45 -17.79 -3.51
CA SER A 57 -2.53 -18.76 -3.30
C SER A 57 -3.11 -18.70 -1.88
N SER A 58 -2.29 -18.34 -0.88
CA SER A 58 -2.75 -18.18 0.50
C SER A 58 -3.19 -16.75 0.77
N LYS A 59 -4.43 -16.55 1.24
CA LYS A 59 -4.95 -15.23 1.64
C LYS A 59 -4.06 -14.50 2.65
N ARG A 60 -3.32 -15.25 3.48
CA ARG A 60 -2.43 -14.71 4.50
C ARG A 60 -1.16 -14.11 3.91
N ALA A 61 -0.45 -14.85 3.06
CA ALA A 61 0.77 -14.34 2.42
C ALA A 61 0.45 -13.17 1.48
N LEU A 62 -0.69 -13.24 0.78
CA LEU A 62 -1.24 -12.13 0.01
C LEU A 62 -1.41 -10.85 0.86
N GLY A 63 -2.05 -10.99 2.02
CA GLY A 63 -2.26 -9.86 2.94
C GLY A 63 -0.97 -9.27 3.52
N VAL A 64 0.08 -10.09 3.71
CA VAL A 64 1.41 -9.59 4.14
C VAL A 64 2.07 -8.79 3.03
N PHE A 65 2.07 -9.30 1.80
CA PHE A 65 2.64 -8.58 0.66
C PHE A 65 1.91 -7.26 0.38
N ASP A 66 0.58 -7.27 0.43
CA ASP A 66 -0.22 -6.06 0.20
C ASP A 66 0.05 -5.00 1.30
N LEU A 67 0.28 -5.44 2.54
CA LEU A 67 0.72 -4.56 3.64
C LEU A 67 2.13 -4.02 3.40
N ASP A 68 3.06 -4.85 2.93
CA ASP A 68 4.44 -4.44 2.65
C ASP A 68 4.50 -3.47 1.46
N CYS A 69 3.73 -3.69 0.39
CA CYS A 69 3.56 -2.73 -0.70
C CYS A 69 2.96 -1.42 -0.18
N ARG A 70 1.93 -1.46 0.70
CA ARG A 70 1.40 -0.22 1.29
C ARG A 70 2.46 0.51 2.12
N ARG A 71 3.27 -0.21 2.90
CA ARG A 71 4.35 0.41 3.67
C ARG A 71 5.41 1.02 2.76
N LEU A 72 5.80 0.32 1.70
CA LEU A 72 6.72 0.84 0.67
C LEU A 72 6.18 2.12 0.03
N ALA A 73 4.89 2.13 -0.32
CA ALA A 73 4.24 3.26 -0.97
C ALA A 73 4.35 4.55 -0.14
N PHE A 74 4.19 4.46 1.18
CA PHE A 74 4.20 5.62 2.08
C PHE A 74 5.50 5.78 2.86
N ASP A 75 6.60 5.15 2.42
CA ASP A 75 7.91 5.21 3.07
C ASP A 75 7.86 4.79 4.57
N GLN A 76 7.00 3.83 4.89
CA GLN A 76 6.77 3.30 6.24
C GLN A 76 7.51 1.97 6.48
N THR A 77 8.51 1.66 5.66
CA THR A 77 9.37 0.48 5.87
C THR A 77 10.42 0.82 6.92
N ALA A 78 10.50 0.00 7.98
CA ALA A 78 11.53 0.19 9.02
C ALA A 78 12.94 -0.10 8.51
N GLU A 79 13.04 -0.94 7.47
CA GLU A 79 14.28 -1.32 6.82
C GLU A 79 14.60 -0.38 5.65
N THR A 80 15.89 -0.17 5.42
CA THR A 80 16.37 0.60 4.26
C THR A 80 16.31 -0.29 3.03
N ILE A 81 15.53 0.12 2.03
CA ILE A 81 15.49 -0.53 0.72
C ILE A 81 16.55 0.15 -0.17
N PRO A 82 17.46 -0.62 -0.81
CA PRO A 82 18.47 -0.06 -1.71
C PRO A 82 17.83 0.76 -2.84
N PHE A 83 18.48 1.85 -3.23
CA PHE A 83 17.93 2.77 -4.23
C PHE A 83 17.72 2.07 -5.58
N GLU A 84 18.64 1.19 -5.95
CA GLU A 84 18.64 0.40 -7.17
C GLU A 84 17.48 -0.59 -7.27
N ASP A 85 16.99 -1.10 -6.13
CA ASP A 85 15.86 -2.03 -6.10
C ASP A 85 14.52 -1.33 -6.24
N ARG A 86 14.47 -0.04 -5.88
CA ARG A 86 13.21 0.69 -5.70
C ARG A 86 12.35 0.78 -6.96
N PRO A 87 12.88 1.04 -8.17
CA PRO A 87 12.08 1.07 -9.39
C PRO A 87 11.38 -0.27 -9.66
N ARG A 88 12.14 -1.38 -9.57
CA ARG A 88 11.61 -2.74 -9.80
C ARG A 88 10.52 -3.09 -8.79
N LEU A 89 10.72 -2.77 -7.51
CA LEU A 89 9.73 -3.01 -6.45
C LEU A 89 8.47 -2.15 -6.64
N ASN A 90 8.62 -0.89 -7.04
CA ASN A 90 7.48 -0.01 -7.33
C ASN A 90 6.64 -0.56 -8.48
N ASP A 91 7.25 -1.06 -9.55
CA ASP A 91 6.53 -1.66 -10.67
C ASP A 91 5.80 -2.96 -10.29
N ALA A 92 6.44 -3.84 -9.52
CA ALA A 92 5.80 -5.05 -9.02
C ALA A 92 4.59 -4.73 -8.12
N CYS A 93 4.75 -3.79 -7.18
CA CYS A 93 3.66 -3.34 -6.32
C CYS A 93 2.58 -2.56 -7.08
N TYR A 94 2.92 -1.86 -8.16
CA TYR A 94 1.94 -1.20 -9.04
C TYR A 94 1.02 -2.23 -9.72
N GLU A 95 1.58 -3.24 -10.40
CA GLU A 95 0.77 -4.27 -11.07
C GLU A 95 -0.07 -5.05 -10.06
N ARG A 96 0.49 -5.31 -8.87
CA ARG A 96 -0.28 -5.89 -7.77
C ARG A 96 -1.45 -4.99 -7.37
N ALA A 97 -1.20 -3.72 -7.04
CA ALA A 97 -2.24 -2.79 -6.61
C ALA A 97 -3.35 -2.67 -7.67
N LYS A 98 -3.00 -2.68 -8.96
CA LYS A 98 -3.93 -2.69 -10.09
C LYS A 98 -4.82 -3.94 -10.09
N SER A 99 -4.25 -5.13 -9.87
CA SER A 99 -5.04 -6.37 -9.74
C SER A 99 -5.99 -6.33 -8.53
N MET A 100 -5.55 -5.74 -7.44
CA MET A 100 -6.33 -5.67 -6.20
C MET A 100 -7.53 -4.73 -6.30
N VAL A 101 -7.37 -3.56 -6.94
CA VAL A 101 -8.51 -2.65 -7.14
C VAL A 101 -9.54 -3.24 -8.11
N ALA A 102 -9.12 -4.09 -9.05
CA ALA A 102 -10.05 -4.83 -9.90
C ALA A 102 -10.86 -5.87 -9.10
N ALA A 103 -10.22 -6.55 -8.15
CA ALA A 103 -10.88 -7.53 -7.27
C ALA A 103 -11.76 -6.87 -6.19
N ALA A 104 -11.41 -5.67 -5.73
CA ALA A 104 -12.10 -4.96 -4.65
C ALA A 104 -12.29 -3.47 -4.99
N PRO A 105 -13.12 -3.12 -5.98
CA PRO A 105 -13.24 -1.76 -6.51
C PRO A 105 -13.81 -0.75 -5.51
N GLY A 106 -14.51 -1.19 -4.47
CA GLY A 106 -15.02 -0.30 -3.41
C GLY A 106 -14.01 0.07 -2.32
N ASN A 107 -12.76 -0.41 -2.41
CA ASN A 107 -11.78 -0.21 -1.33
C ASN A 107 -10.93 1.04 -1.55
N ALA A 108 -11.21 2.10 -0.77
CA ALA A 108 -10.52 3.39 -0.85
C ALA A 108 -9.00 3.33 -0.56
N ILE A 109 -8.57 2.40 0.28
CA ILE A 109 -7.16 2.19 0.63
C ILE A 109 -6.39 1.67 -0.58
N LEU A 110 -6.96 0.69 -1.30
CA LEU A 110 -6.32 0.08 -2.46
C LEU A 110 -6.15 1.08 -3.60
N TRP A 111 -7.17 1.91 -3.83
CA TRP A 111 -7.06 3.01 -4.80
C TRP A 111 -5.98 4.01 -4.41
N LEU A 112 -5.83 4.34 -3.14
CA LEU A 112 -4.78 5.26 -2.71
C LEU A 112 -3.37 4.67 -2.86
N THR A 113 -3.21 3.39 -2.54
CA THR A 113 -1.95 2.65 -2.77
C THR A 113 -1.62 2.62 -4.26
N LEU A 114 -2.59 2.32 -5.13
CA LEU A 114 -2.40 2.36 -6.58
C LEU A 114 -1.99 3.75 -7.06
N ALA A 115 -2.65 4.81 -6.58
CA ALA A 115 -2.31 6.18 -6.94
C ALA A 115 -0.85 6.51 -6.58
N ARG A 116 -0.39 6.07 -5.40
CA ARG A 116 0.98 6.34 -4.93
C ARG A 116 2.03 5.66 -5.81
N PHE A 117 1.82 4.41 -6.21
CA PHE A 117 2.72 3.73 -7.13
C PHE A 117 2.62 4.26 -8.56
N ALA A 118 1.42 4.57 -9.06
CA ALA A 118 1.25 5.19 -10.36
C ALA A 118 1.97 6.55 -10.44
N ALA A 119 2.01 7.31 -9.34
CA ALA A 119 2.67 8.61 -9.28
C ALA A 119 4.20 8.55 -9.43
N THR A 120 4.84 7.38 -9.38
CA THR A 120 6.29 7.26 -9.60
C THR A 120 6.67 7.28 -11.08
N ASP A 121 5.69 7.22 -11.98
CA ASP A 121 5.87 7.19 -13.43
C ASP A 121 5.00 8.28 -14.10
N ALA A 122 5.64 9.18 -14.85
CA ALA A 122 4.96 10.30 -15.50
C ALA A 122 3.95 9.85 -16.57
N ASP A 123 4.14 8.66 -17.15
CA ASP A 123 3.25 8.10 -18.17
C ASP A 123 1.96 7.53 -17.55
N ARG A 124 1.90 7.39 -16.22
CA ARG A 124 0.75 6.85 -15.48
C ARG A 124 -0.10 7.92 -14.80
N ARG A 125 0.07 9.20 -15.16
CA ARG A 125 -0.65 10.33 -14.54
C ARG A 125 -2.18 10.18 -14.54
N ASP A 126 -2.77 9.72 -15.63
CA ASP A 126 -4.22 9.50 -15.69
C ASP A 126 -4.68 8.43 -14.69
N THR A 127 -3.88 7.38 -14.51
CA THR A 127 -4.13 6.35 -13.51
C THR A 127 -4.03 6.93 -12.10
N THR A 128 -3.00 7.74 -11.84
CA THR A 128 -2.82 8.43 -10.56
C THR A 128 -4.03 9.29 -10.19
N PHE A 129 -4.48 10.16 -11.11
CA PHE A 129 -5.61 11.04 -10.86
C PHE A 129 -6.91 10.27 -10.69
N ARG A 130 -7.16 9.28 -11.55
CA ARG A 130 -8.35 8.44 -11.43
C ARG A 130 -8.39 7.68 -10.10
N ALA A 131 -7.24 7.15 -9.66
CA ALA A 131 -7.13 6.42 -8.41
C ALA A 131 -7.31 7.35 -7.19
N LEU A 132 -6.82 8.60 -7.24
CA LEU A 132 -7.08 9.61 -6.21
C LEU A 132 -8.58 9.93 -6.09
N GLU A 133 -9.27 10.14 -7.21
CA GLU A 133 -10.72 10.36 -7.24
C GLU A 133 -11.49 9.21 -6.60
N LEU A 134 -11.16 7.97 -6.98
CA LEU A 134 -11.82 6.78 -6.46
C LEU A 134 -11.52 6.55 -4.98
N SER A 135 -10.28 6.80 -4.54
CA SER A 135 -9.94 6.79 -3.12
C SER A 135 -10.80 7.80 -2.35
N ARG A 136 -10.99 9.01 -2.88
CA ARG A 136 -11.82 10.03 -2.24
C ARG A 136 -13.31 9.68 -2.27
N ALA A 137 -13.80 9.07 -3.34
CA ALA A 137 -15.19 8.67 -3.51
C ALA A 137 -15.58 7.56 -2.52
N TYR A 138 -14.74 6.55 -2.36
CA TYR A 138 -15.01 5.41 -1.46
C TYR A 138 -14.56 5.65 -0.01
N GLY A 139 -13.65 6.61 0.23
CA GLY A 139 -13.13 6.95 1.55
C GLY A 139 -13.22 8.44 1.90
N PRO A 140 -14.42 9.06 1.83
CA PRO A 140 -14.56 10.51 1.88
C PRO A 140 -14.25 11.13 3.25
N TRP A 141 -14.59 10.43 4.33
CA TRP A 141 -14.57 10.96 5.70
C TRP A 141 -13.45 10.37 6.56
N GLN A 142 -12.54 9.61 5.95
CA GLN A 142 -11.44 8.97 6.66
C GLN A 142 -10.24 9.90 6.75
N TYR A 143 -10.00 10.47 7.94
CA TYR A 143 -8.92 11.45 8.13
C TYR A 143 -7.53 10.91 7.76
N ALA A 144 -7.26 9.62 8.02
CA ALA A 144 -5.99 9.00 7.65
C ALA A 144 -5.78 9.01 6.13
N LEU A 145 -6.82 8.66 5.35
CA LEU A 145 -6.74 8.71 3.89
C LEU A 145 -6.66 10.14 3.35
N ALA A 146 -7.33 11.09 3.99
CA ALA A 146 -7.23 12.50 3.63
C ALA A 146 -5.78 13.01 3.84
N THR A 147 -5.11 12.57 4.90
CA THR A 147 -3.70 12.91 5.16
C THR A 147 -2.79 12.32 4.08
N ASP A 148 -2.91 11.02 3.83
CA ASP A 148 -2.13 10.30 2.81
C ASP A 148 -2.35 10.90 1.40
N ARG A 149 -3.59 11.25 1.04
CA ARG A 149 -3.93 11.92 -0.23
C ARG A 149 -3.29 13.30 -0.34
N MET A 150 -3.38 14.13 0.70
CA MET A 150 -2.76 15.46 0.72
C MET A 150 -1.25 15.39 0.54
N GLN A 151 -0.59 14.46 1.22
CA GLN A 151 0.85 14.24 1.08
C GLN A 151 1.24 13.78 -0.33
N LEU A 152 0.47 12.86 -0.93
CA LEU A 152 0.70 12.43 -2.29
C LEU A 152 0.49 13.58 -3.30
N ILE A 153 -0.61 14.32 -3.17
CA ILE A 153 -0.95 15.42 -4.08
C ILE A 153 0.12 16.53 -4.01
N ALA A 154 0.71 16.78 -2.85
CA ALA A 154 1.80 17.75 -2.70
C ALA A 154 3.05 17.43 -3.54
N LEU A 155 3.23 16.15 -3.92
CA LEU A 155 4.38 15.68 -4.70
C LEU A 155 4.08 15.63 -6.21
N ILE A 156 2.83 15.86 -6.62
CA ILE A 156 2.42 15.76 -8.02
C ILE A 156 2.30 17.18 -8.60
N PRO A 157 3.10 17.56 -9.60
CA PRO A 157 2.97 18.85 -10.27
C PRO A 157 1.70 18.90 -11.16
N ASP A 158 1.26 20.11 -11.48
CA ASP A 158 0.22 20.38 -12.49
C ASP A 158 -1.10 19.63 -12.28
N THR A 159 -1.58 19.59 -11.04
CA THR A 159 -2.82 18.89 -10.69
C THR A 159 -4.06 19.51 -11.35
N PRO A 160 -4.93 18.69 -11.97
CA PRO A 160 -6.13 19.19 -12.64
C PRO A 160 -7.18 19.68 -11.62
N PRO A 161 -8.18 20.47 -12.05
CA PRO A 161 -9.20 21.02 -11.15
C PRO A 161 -9.92 19.98 -10.27
N ALA A 162 -10.16 18.77 -10.79
CA ALA A 162 -10.78 17.67 -10.03
C ALA A 162 -9.95 17.29 -8.79
N ILE A 163 -8.62 17.24 -8.91
CA ILE A 163 -7.72 16.92 -7.80
C ILE A 163 -7.64 18.08 -6.80
N LYS A 164 -7.71 19.33 -7.29
CA LYS A 164 -7.81 20.51 -6.40
C LYS A 164 -9.09 20.46 -5.53
N ALA A 165 -10.21 20.01 -6.09
CA ALA A 165 -11.43 19.83 -5.31
C ALA A 165 -11.31 18.72 -4.24
N ILE A 166 -10.52 17.67 -4.50
CA ILE A 166 -10.19 16.64 -3.48
C ILE A 166 -9.42 17.27 -2.32
N VAL A 167 -8.42 18.11 -2.61
CA VAL A 167 -7.64 18.83 -1.59
C VAL A 167 -8.55 19.64 -0.67
N ASP A 168 -9.45 20.45 -1.25
CA ASP A 168 -10.36 21.28 -0.46
C ASP A 168 -11.29 20.42 0.42
N ALA A 169 -11.79 19.32 -0.13
CA ALA A 169 -12.65 18.38 0.59
C ALA A 169 -11.90 17.62 1.70
N ASP A 170 -10.62 17.31 1.49
CA ASP A 170 -9.77 16.62 2.47
C ASP A 170 -9.32 17.56 3.59
N ILE A 171 -9.03 18.83 3.29
CA ILE A 171 -8.82 19.87 4.30
C ILE A 171 -10.03 19.96 5.24
N ALA A 172 -11.25 19.94 4.70
CA ALA A 172 -12.47 19.94 5.51
C ALA A 172 -12.61 18.68 6.38
N THR A 173 -12.33 17.50 5.83
CA THR A 173 -12.31 16.23 6.57
C THR A 173 -11.30 16.27 7.72
N LEU A 174 -10.09 16.76 7.47
CA LEU A 174 -9.02 16.87 8.45
C LEU A 174 -9.38 17.87 9.56
N ALA A 175 -9.90 19.04 9.19
CA ALA A 175 -10.30 20.07 10.15
C ALA A 175 -11.40 19.58 11.11
N ALA A 176 -12.29 18.66 10.67
CA ALA A 176 -13.35 18.10 11.49
C ALA A 176 -12.82 17.13 12.58
N SER A 177 -11.73 16.42 12.34
CA SER A 177 -11.17 15.41 13.25
C SER A 177 -10.13 15.98 14.21
N TYR A 178 -10.07 15.48 15.45
CA TYR A 178 -8.98 15.84 16.38
C TYR A 178 -7.61 15.45 15.82
N ARG A 179 -7.47 14.20 15.34
CA ARG A 179 -6.22 13.72 14.72
C ARG A 179 -5.93 14.45 13.41
N GLY A 180 -6.96 14.68 12.61
CA GLY A 180 -6.83 15.43 11.35
C GLY A 180 -6.31 16.86 11.55
N ARG A 181 -6.72 17.56 12.61
CA ARG A 181 -6.18 18.89 12.94
C ARG A 181 -4.69 18.86 13.35
N GLU A 182 -4.19 17.75 13.86
CA GLU A 182 -2.75 17.61 14.15
C GLU A 182 -1.95 17.53 12.84
N ASP A 183 -2.42 16.72 11.91
CA ASP A 183 -1.76 16.54 10.62
C ASP A 183 -1.92 17.79 9.74
N LEU A 184 -3.07 18.45 9.80
CA LEU A 184 -3.31 19.72 9.11
C LEU A 184 -2.34 20.82 9.60
N ALA A 185 -1.92 20.80 10.87
CA ALA A 185 -0.94 21.76 11.38
C ALA A 185 0.46 21.50 10.81
N LYS A 186 0.82 20.24 10.52
CA LYS A 186 2.06 19.89 9.81
C LYS A 186 1.97 20.31 8.33
N LEU A 187 0.84 20.01 7.69
CA LEU A 187 0.59 20.40 6.29
C LEU A 187 0.57 21.91 6.10
N TYR A 188 0.07 22.69 7.06
CA TYR A 188 0.11 24.16 7.03
C TYR A 188 1.54 24.72 6.88
N ILE A 189 2.51 24.05 7.49
CA ILE A 189 3.92 24.43 7.41
C ILE A 189 4.50 23.97 6.06
N ALA A 190 4.23 22.70 5.69
CA ALA A 190 4.79 22.06 4.50
C ALA A 190 4.21 22.56 3.16
N MET A 191 3.00 23.13 3.15
CA MET A 191 2.28 23.56 1.94
C MET A 191 1.85 25.03 2.03
N PRO A 192 2.78 25.99 1.80
CA PRO A 192 2.50 27.42 1.93
C PRO A 192 1.35 27.91 1.04
N ASP A 193 1.21 27.32 -0.15
CA ASP A 193 0.16 27.59 -1.14
C ASP A 193 -1.26 27.20 -0.67
N ARG A 194 -1.37 26.40 0.41
CA ARG A 194 -2.65 25.91 0.97
C ARG A 194 -3.05 26.56 2.28
N ARG A 195 -2.23 27.48 2.80
CA ARG A 195 -2.45 28.10 4.12
C ARG A 195 -3.78 28.80 4.24
N ASP A 196 -4.22 29.51 3.20
CA ASP A 196 -5.49 30.24 3.23
C ASP A 196 -6.68 29.28 3.33
N GLN A 197 -6.64 28.18 2.57
CA GLN A 197 -7.67 27.15 2.57
C GLN A 197 -7.73 26.42 3.92
N ILE A 198 -6.57 26.09 4.48
CA ILE A 198 -6.45 25.48 5.81
C ILE A 198 -6.99 26.43 6.89
N THR A 199 -6.60 27.71 6.83
CA THR A 199 -7.05 28.76 7.77
C THR A 199 -8.58 28.87 7.74
N ALA A 200 -9.15 29.03 6.54
CA ALA A 200 -10.60 29.13 6.35
C ALA A 200 -11.36 27.90 6.86
N ALA A 201 -10.77 26.70 6.79
CA ALA A 201 -11.38 25.49 7.33
C ALA A 201 -11.33 25.45 8.87
N ILE A 202 -10.22 25.90 9.46
CA ILE A 202 -10.04 25.95 10.93
C ILE A 202 -10.88 27.05 11.57
N GLU A 203 -11.04 28.22 10.94
CA GLU A 203 -11.86 29.33 11.46
C GLU A 203 -13.32 28.94 11.65
N LYS A 204 -13.81 27.94 10.91
CA LYS A 204 -15.16 27.36 11.09
C LYS A 204 -15.27 26.44 12.31
N ARG A 205 -14.20 26.23 13.08
CA ARG A 205 -14.19 25.36 14.27
C ARG A 205 -14.38 26.19 15.55
N PRO A 206 -14.85 25.61 16.66
CA PRO A 206 -14.93 26.31 17.94
C PRO A 206 -13.57 26.88 18.38
N ALA A 207 -13.58 28.02 19.09
CA ALA A 207 -12.37 28.73 19.51
C ALA A 207 -11.34 27.83 20.24
N GLY A 208 -11.79 26.89 21.07
CA GLY A 208 -10.91 25.93 21.73
C GLY A 208 -10.13 25.04 20.75
N GLN A 209 -10.74 24.64 19.63
CA GLN A 209 -10.08 23.85 18.59
C GLN A 209 -9.12 24.70 17.74
N GLN A 210 -9.48 25.96 17.48
CA GLN A 210 -8.58 26.91 16.81
C GLN A 210 -7.31 27.16 17.63
N ASN A 211 -7.47 27.40 18.94
CA ASN A 211 -6.33 27.59 19.85
C ASN A 211 -5.42 26.35 19.92
N GLN A 212 -6.01 25.15 19.95
CA GLN A 212 -5.23 23.90 19.88
C GLN A 212 -4.47 23.79 18.55
N PHE A 213 -5.09 24.14 17.43
CA PHE A 213 -4.45 24.14 16.13
C PHE A 213 -3.25 25.09 16.08
N LEU A 214 -3.41 26.34 16.53
CA LEU A 214 -2.32 27.31 16.63
C LEU A 214 -1.18 26.82 17.54
N SER A 215 -1.53 26.21 18.68
CA SER A 215 -0.54 25.61 19.59
C SER A 215 0.28 24.50 18.91
N ARG A 216 -0.35 23.70 18.04
CA ARG A 216 0.33 22.64 17.27
C ARG A 216 1.26 23.21 16.21
N ILE A 217 0.84 24.25 15.49
CA ILE A 217 1.72 24.95 14.53
C ILE A 217 2.97 25.44 15.24
N ARG A 218 2.81 26.14 16.38
CA ARG A 218 3.95 26.66 17.15
C ARG A 218 4.90 25.56 17.59
N ARG A 219 4.39 24.41 18.04
CA ARG A 219 5.22 23.25 18.39
C ARG A 219 5.97 22.66 17.21
N ASN A 220 5.35 22.61 16.02
CA ASN A 220 5.98 22.04 14.82
C ASN A 220 7.00 22.99 14.15
N MET A 221 7.09 24.25 14.59
CA MET A 221 8.08 25.22 14.12
C MET A 221 9.32 25.32 15.02
N GLN A 222 9.30 24.64 16.18
CA GLN A 222 10.45 24.50 17.09
C GLN A 222 11.28 23.29 16.69
#